data_AF-A0A378BYN2-F1
#
_entry.id   AF-A0A378BYN2-F1
#
_cell.length_a   1.000
_cell.length_b   1.000
_cell.length_c   1.000
_cell.angle_alpha   90.00
_cell.angle_beta   90.00
_cell.angle_gamma   90.00
#
_symmetry.space_group_name_H-M   'P 1'
#
loop_
_entity.id
_entity.type
_entity.pdbx_description
1 polymer ?
#
loop_
_entity_poly.entity_id
_entity_poly.type
_entity_poly.pdbx_seq_one_letter_code
_entity_poly.pdbx_strand_id
1 'polypeptide(L)'
;MAARLSRIIPVSLTLLAAMALSACTSQQAPALKEGEKPVDVASVVRQKMPASVKDREAWAQAIATAFDSQKLAPTEENVCSVLAVAQQESNYQSDPVVPGLNKIAWQEIDRRAEKMHIPPFLVPYRAEDHLAKR
;
A
#
# COMPACT_ATOMS: atom_id res chain seq x y z
N MET A 1 52.39 21.06 31.75
CA MET A 1 51.83 19.75 31.38
C MET A 1 50.31 19.89 31.25
N ALA A 2 49.79 20.04 30.04
CA ALA A 2 48.34 20.05 29.80
C ALA A 2 47.96 18.71 29.15
N ALA A 3 47.24 17.88 29.91
CA ALA A 3 46.77 16.58 29.46
C ALA A 3 45.76 16.76 28.32
N ARG A 4 46.05 16.14 27.16
CA ARG A 4 45.10 15.99 26.06
C ARG A 4 43.99 15.06 26.52
N LEU A 5 42.92 15.61 27.10
CA LEU A 5 41.74 14.84 27.49
C LEU A 5 40.96 14.45 26.22
N SER A 6 41.29 13.25 25.74
CA SER A 6 40.41 12.29 25.06
C SER A 6 39.34 12.85 24.11
N ARG A 7 39.70 12.99 22.83
CA ARG A 7 38.76 13.03 21.68
C ARG A 7 38.09 11.66 21.40
N ILE A 8 38.25 10.66 22.28
CA ILE A 8 37.85 9.27 22.06
C ILE A 8 36.42 9.00 22.58
N ILE A 9 35.84 9.91 23.37
CA ILE A 9 34.53 9.74 24.02
C ILE A 9 33.28 10.01 23.12
N PRO A 10 33.31 10.71 21.96
CA PRO A 10 32.08 10.97 21.20
C PRO A 10 31.72 9.90 20.15
N VAL A 11 32.66 9.01 19.80
CA VAL A 11 32.44 8.01 18.73
C VAL A 11 31.71 6.78 19.25
N SER A 12 32.00 6.34 20.47
CA SER A 12 31.35 5.17 21.09
C SER A 12 29.88 5.43 21.41
N LEU A 13 29.52 6.64 21.84
CA LEU A 13 28.13 7.00 22.15
C LEU A 13 27.26 7.14 20.88
N THR A 14 27.83 7.69 19.80
CA THR A 14 27.14 7.81 18.51
C THR A 14 26.97 6.45 17.83
N LEU A 15 27.95 5.55 17.97
CA LEU A 15 27.86 4.19 17.45
C LEU A 15 26.78 3.37 18.17
N LEU A 16 26.66 3.51 19.50
CA LEU A 16 25.64 2.80 20.28
C LEU A 16 24.22 3.28 19.93
N ALA A 17 24.04 4.59 19.73
CA ALA A 17 22.77 5.16 19.24
C ALA A 17 22.42 4.66 17.83
N ALA A 18 23.41 4.60 16.92
CA ALA A 18 23.19 4.06 15.57
C ALA A 18 22.79 2.58 15.57
N MET A 19 23.39 1.77 16.45
CA MET A 19 23.01 0.35 16.62
C MET A 19 21.60 0.20 17.17
N ALA A 20 21.19 1.04 18.14
CA ALA A 20 19.84 1.02 18.68
C ALA A 20 18.77 1.35 17.61
N LEU A 21 19.08 2.23 16.65
CA LEU A 21 18.16 2.52 15.53
C LEU A 21 18.03 1.35 14.55
N SER A 22 19.06 0.51 14.39
CA SER A 22 18.99 -0.67 13.51
C SER A 22 18.12 -1.82 14.04
N ALA A 23 17.76 -1.79 15.34
CA ALA A 23 16.97 -2.85 15.96
C ALA A 23 15.46 -2.80 15.62
N CYS A 24 14.95 -1.67 15.11
CA CYS A 24 13.53 -1.53 14.78
C CYS A 24 13.18 -1.92 13.33
N THR A 25 14.15 -2.18 12.45
CA THR A 25 13.88 -2.46 11.03
C THR A 25 13.71 -3.94 10.70
N SER A 26 13.88 -4.85 11.67
CA SER A 26 13.82 -6.30 11.46
C SER A 26 12.44 -6.87 11.84
N GLN A 27 11.37 -6.34 11.25
CA GLN A 27 10.12 -7.09 11.19
C GLN A 27 10.23 -8.08 10.03
N GLN A 28 10.60 -9.31 10.35
CA GLN A 28 10.53 -10.43 9.41
C GLN A 28 9.09 -10.52 8.90
N ALA A 29 8.90 -10.58 7.58
CA ALA A 29 7.58 -10.86 7.00
C ALA A 29 7.00 -12.12 7.68
N PRO A 30 5.70 -12.15 8.04
CA PRO A 30 5.10 -13.32 8.66
C PRO A 30 5.23 -14.52 7.71
N ALA A 31 6.22 -15.37 7.95
CA ALA A 31 6.36 -16.65 7.28
C ALA A 31 5.49 -17.67 8.01
N LEU A 32 5.03 -18.69 7.29
CA LEU A 32 4.36 -19.84 7.91
C LEU A 32 5.25 -20.38 9.04
N LYS A 33 4.70 -20.47 10.26
CA LYS A 33 5.39 -21.09 11.38
C LYS A 33 5.61 -22.57 11.06
N GLU A 34 6.73 -23.11 11.53
CA GLU A 34 7.07 -24.51 11.31
C GLU A 34 5.98 -25.43 11.89
N GLY A 35 5.29 -26.17 11.01
CA GLY A 35 4.16 -27.04 11.37
C GLY A 35 2.75 -26.46 11.15
N GLU A 36 2.62 -25.19 10.78
CA GLU A 36 1.32 -24.58 10.45
C GLU A 36 0.89 -24.95 9.02
N LYS A 37 -0.34 -25.47 8.86
CA LYS A 37 -0.86 -25.87 7.55
C LYS A 37 -1.36 -24.64 6.79
N PRO A 38 -0.99 -24.48 5.50
CA PRO A 38 -1.58 -23.48 4.62
C PRO A 38 -3.11 -23.59 4.60
N VAL A 39 -3.81 -22.46 4.73
CA VAL A 39 -5.25 -22.41 4.52
C VAL A 39 -5.57 -22.21 3.03
N ASP A 40 -6.74 -22.69 2.60
CA ASP A 40 -7.31 -22.27 1.31
C ASP A 40 -7.82 -20.83 1.44
N VAL A 41 -7.02 -19.88 0.96
CA VAL A 41 -7.29 -18.44 1.04
C VAL A 41 -8.65 -18.09 0.45
N ALA A 42 -9.00 -18.64 -0.72
CA ALA A 42 -10.27 -18.32 -1.38
C ALA A 42 -11.46 -18.81 -0.55
N SER A 43 -11.37 -20.01 0.03
CA SER A 43 -12.40 -20.54 0.93
C SER A 43 -12.57 -19.69 2.20
N VAL A 44 -11.47 -19.32 2.85
CA VAL A 44 -11.50 -18.46 4.05
C VAL A 44 -12.08 -17.08 3.73
N VAL A 45 -11.72 -16.49 2.58
CA VAL A 45 -12.31 -15.21 2.14
C VAL A 45 -13.82 -15.35 1.95
N ARG A 46 -14.30 -16.40 1.27
CA ARG A 46 -15.75 -16.64 1.10
C ARG A 46 -16.48 -16.80 2.44
N GLN A 47 -15.82 -17.34 3.46
CA GLN A 47 -16.41 -17.53 4.78
C GLN A 47 -16.44 -16.22 5.59
N LYS A 48 -15.37 -15.44 5.56
CA LYS A 48 -15.17 -14.29 6.47
C LYS A 48 -15.62 -12.96 5.87
N MET A 49 -15.69 -12.84 4.54
CA MET A 49 -16.12 -11.61 3.87
C MET A 49 -17.62 -11.38 4.11
N PRO A 50 -18.06 -10.15 4.48
CA PRO A 50 -19.48 -9.86 4.70
C PRO A 50 -20.36 -10.18 3.50
N ALA A 51 -21.58 -10.64 3.74
CA ALA A 51 -22.53 -11.02 2.69
C ALA A 51 -23.04 -9.82 1.85
N SER A 52 -22.92 -8.59 2.36
CA SER A 52 -23.30 -7.35 1.68
C SER A 52 -22.32 -6.92 0.58
N VAL A 53 -21.12 -7.49 0.55
CA VAL A 53 -20.09 -7.18 -0.45
C VAL A 53 -20.53 -7.72 -1.81
N LYS A 54 -20.39 -6.90 -2.86
CA LYS A 54 -20.64 -7.33 -4.24
C LYS A 54 -19.46 -8.18 -4.75
N ASP A 55 -19.73 -9.11 -5.65
CA ASP A 55 -18.70 -9.90 -6.33
C ASP A 55 -17.72 -10.63 -5.38
N ARG A 56 -18.24 -11.20 -4.28
CA ARG A 56 -17.45 -11.91 -3.24
C ARG A 56 -16.54 -12.99 -3.83
N GLU A 57 -16.97 -13.64 -4.91
CA GLU A 57 -16.18 -14.65 -5.62
C GLU A 57 -14.96 -14.05 -6.33
N ALA A 58 -15.14 -12.91 -6.99
CA ALA A 58 -14.04 -12.20 -7.64
C ALA A 58 -13.02 -11.70 -6.61
N TRP A 59 -13.49 -11.22 -5.46
CA TRP A 59 -12.63 -10.86 -4.33
C TRP A 59 -11.86 -12.06 -3.77
N ALA A 60 -12.50 -13.21 -3.57
CA ALA A 60 -11.83 -14.42 -3.10
C ALA A 60 -10.70 -14.85 -4.04
N GLN A 61 -10.95 -14.84 -5.35
CA GLN A 61 -9.95 -15.19 -6.35
C GLN A 61 -8.81 -14.16 -6.43
N ALA A 62 -9.14 -12.86 -6.37
CA ALA A 62 -8.15 -11.78 -6.40
C ALA A 62 -7.23 -11.81 -5.18
N ILE A 63 -7.79 -12.03 -3.98
CA ILE A 63 -7.01 -12.13 -2.74
C ILE A 63 -6.13 -13.39 -2.76
N ALA A 64 -6.65 -14.55 -3.19
CA ALA A 64 -5.82 -15.74 -3.35
C ALA A 64 -4.65 -15.52 -4.32
N THR A 65 -4.93 -14.88 -5.46
CA THR A 65 -3.90 -14.52 -6.44
C THR A 65 -2.86 -13.56 -5.85
N ALA A 66 -3.28 -12.59 -5.04
CA ALA A 66 -2.38 -11.65 -4.37
C ALA A 66 -1.49 -12.35 -3.32
N PHE A 67 -2.02 -13.31 -2.56
CA PHE A 67 -1.21 -14.12 -1.63
C PHE A 67 -0.13 -14.89 -2.38
N ASP A 68 -0.49 -15.52 -3.51
CA ASP A 68 0.43 -16.29 -4.34
C ASP A 68 1.50 -15.42 -5.03
N SER A 69 1.10 -14.24 -5.52
CA SER A 69 2.01 -13.32 -6.23
C SER A 69 2.97 -12.64 -5.27
N GLN A 70 2.49 -12.23 -4.09
CA GLN A 70 3.28 -11.52 -3.07
C GLN A 70 3.99 -12.46 -2.10
N LYS A 71 3.85 -13.79 -2.26
CA LYS A 71 4.46 -14.81 -1.40
C LYS A 71 4.10 -14.62 0.07
N LEU A 72 2.87 -14.21 0.34
CA LEU A 72 2.35 -14.07 1.69
C LEU A 72 2.08 -15.47 2.26
N ALA A 73 2.39 -15.68 3.54
CA ALA A 73 2.02 -16.91 4.22
C ALA A 73 0.48 -17.04 4.24
N PRO A 74 -0.11 -18.11 3.67
CA PRO A 74 -1.55 -18.35 3.69
C PRO A 74 -1.99 -18.85 5.07
N THR A 75 -2.06 -17.93 6.04
CA THR A 75 -2.62 -18.15 7.38
C THR A 75 -3.94 -17.42 7.53
N GLU A 76 -4.83 -17.89 8.41
CA GLU A 76 -6.11 -17.22 8.67
C GLU A 76 -5.91 -15.79 9.21
N GLU A 77 -4.85 -15.57 10.01
CA GLU A 77 -4.47 -14.27 10.54
C GLU A 77 -4.14 -13.27 9.43
N ASN A 78 -3.31 -13.67 8.45
CA ASN A 78 -2.97 -12.81 7.33
C ASN A 78 -4.19 -12.52 6.45
N VAL A 79 -5.04 -13.53 6.20
CA VAL A 79 -6.27 -13.34 5.40
C VAL A 79 -7.21 -12.35 6.10
N CYS A 80 -7.46 -12.52 7.40
CA CYS A 80 -8.29 -11.58 8.16
C CYS A 80 -7.71 -10.17 8.18
N SER A 81 -6.38 -10.04 8.26
CA SER A 81 -5.69 -8.75 8.22
C SER A 81 -5.91 -8.03 6.88
N VAL A 82 -5.75 -8.75 5.75
CA VAL A 82 -6.00 -8.19 4.41
C VAL A 82 -7.46 -7.79 4.24
N LEU A 83 -8.41 -8.63 4.70
CA LEU A 83 -9.83 -8.31 4.66
C LEU A 83 -10.17 -7.06 5.47
N ALA A 84 -9.60 -6.92 6.68
CA ALA A 84 -9.81 -5.75 7.53
C ALA A 84 -9.34 -4.44 6.86
N VAL A 85 -8.15 -4.44 6.25
CA VAL A 85 -7.63 -3.27 5.52
C VAL A 85 -8.47 -2.96 4.29
N ALA A 86 -8.81 -3.97 3.48
CA ALA A 86 -9.63 -3.76 2.29
C ALA A 86 -11.01 -3.15 2.62
N GLN A 87 -11.60 -3.57 3.74
CA GLN A 87 -12.84 -3.01 4.28
C GLN A 87 -12.64 -1.57 4.77
N GLN A 88 -11.55 -1.25 5.47
CA GLN A 88 -11.28 0.09 5.99
C GLN A 88 -11.03 1.10 4.86
N GLU A 89 -10.20 0.73 3.89
CA GLU A 89 -9.71 1.66 2.86
C GLU A 89 -10.76 1.93 1.77
N SER A 90 -11.56 0.93 1.45
CA SER A 90 -12.44 1.01 0.27
C SER A 90 -13.84 0.46 0.49
N ASN A 91 -14.13 -0.10 1.65
CA ASN A 91 -15.38 -0.83 1.89
C ASN A 91 -15.63 -1.95 0.85
N TYR A 92 -14.56 -2.67 0.47
CA TYR A 92 -14.56 -3.68 -0.58
C TYR A 92 -15.10 -3.19 -1.94
N GLN A 93 -14.91 -1.91 -2.23
CA GLN A 93 -15.21 -1.31 -3.52
C GLN A 93 -13.91 -1.04 -4.26
N SER A 94 -13.64 -1.77 -5.34
CA SER A 94 -12.36 -1.64 -6.07
C SER A 94 -12.15 -0.27 -6.71
N ASP A 95 -13.23 0.41 -7.09
CA ASP A 95 -13.21 1.76 -7.66
C ASP A 95 -14.31 2.60 -6.98
N PRO A 96 -14.04 3.13 -5.78
CA PRO A 96 -14.99 3.96 -5.06
C PRO A 96 -15.04 5.36 -5.67
N VAL A 97 -16.24 5.93 -5.77
CA VAL A 97 -16.42 7.28 -6.31
C VAL A 97 -15.75 8.30 -5.39
N VAL A 98 -14.81 9.07 -5.94
CA VAL A 98 -14.22 10.23 -5.25
C VAL A 98 -14.83 11.51 -5.84
N PRO A 99 -15.66 12.25 -5.07
CA PRO A 99 -16.33 13.44 -5.57
C PRO A 99 -15.36 14.48 -6.11
N GLY A 100 -15.58 14.92 -7.36
CA GLY A 100 -14.79 15.98 -7.99
C GLY A 100 -13.36 15.59 -8.38
N LEU A 101 -12.93 14.33 -8.20
CA LEU A 101 -11.56 13.88 -8.48
C LEU A 101 -11.11 14.21 -9.91
N ASN A 102 -11.98 13.99 -10.90
CA ASN A 102 -11.67 14.29 -12.30
C ASN A 102 -11.31 15.76 -12.50
N LYS A 103 -12.12 16.68 -11.98
CA LYS A 103 -11.87 18.13 -12.07
C LYS A 103 -10.56 18.51 -11.39
N ILE A 104 -10.31 18.01 -10.17
CA ILE A 104 -9.10 18.31 -9.40
C ILE A 104 -7.85 17.77 -10.11
N ALA A 105 -7.92 16.54 -10.63
CA ALA A 105 -6.83 15.92 -11.37
C ALA A 105 -6.47 16.74 -12.62
N TRP A 106 -7.48 17.16 -13.40
CA TRP A 106 -7.25 18.00 -14.58
C TRP A 106 -6.67 19.37 -14.24
N GLN A 107 -7.16 20.01 -13.17
CA GLN A 107 -6.58 21.27 -12.69
C GLN A 107 -5.09 21.14 -12.36
N GLU A 108 -4.67 20.04 -11.71
CA GLU A 108 -3.26 19.80 -11.40
C GLU A 108 -2.42 19.47 -12.64
N ILE A 109 -2.98 18.74 -13.61
CA ILE A 109 -2.34 18.48 -14.90
C ILE A 109 -2.09 19.80 -15.64
N ASP A 110 -3.12 20.64 -15.79
CA ASP A 110 -3.03 21.94 -16.46
C ASP A 110 -1.99 22.84 -15.76
N ARG A 111 -2.03 22.93 -14.43
CA ARG A 111 -1.07 23.72 -13.64
C ARG A 111 0.38 23.25 -13.84
N ARG A 112 0.62 21.94 -13.95
CA ARG A 112 1.97 21.39 -14.22
C ARG A 112 2.41 21.65 -15.66
N ALA A 113 1.50 21.56 -16.62
CA ALA A 113 1.77 21.86 -18.02
C ALA A 113 2.15 23.34 -18.20
N GLU A 114 1.40 24.26 -17.59
CA GLU A 114 1.69 25.69 -17.58
C GLU A 114 3.08 26.00 -17.03
N LYS A 115 3.47 25.36 -15.91
CA LYS A 115 4.81 25.52 -15.31
C LYS A 115 5.94 25.10 -16.25
N MET A 116 5.67 24.18 -17.16
CA MET A 116 6.62 23.71 -18.18
C MET A 116 6.44 24.43 -19.52
N HIS A 117 5.59 25.46 -19.59
CA HIS A 117 5.22 26.16 -20.82
C HIS A 117 4.69 25.23 -21.92
N ILE A 118 4.04 24.13 -21.53
CA ILE A 118 3.37 23.20 -22.44
C ILE A 118 1.97 23.76 -22.74
N PRO A 119 1.64 24.07 -24.00
CA PRO A 119 0.31 24.50 -24.39
C PRO A 119 -0.77 23.44 -24.07
N PRO A 120 -1.99 23.83 -23.66
CA PRO A 120 -3.05 22.89 -23.27
C PRO A 120 -3.42 21.86 -24.33
N PHE A 121 -3.38 22.23 -25.62
CA PHE A 121 -3.72 21.33 -26.72
C PHE A 121 -2.69 20.20 -26.94
N LEU A 122 -1.51 20.30 -26.33
CA LEU A 122 -0.48 19.26 -26.35
C LEU A 122 -0.54 18.34 -25.13
N VAL A 123 -1.44 18.59 -24.16
CA VAL A 123 -1.68 17.68 -23.04
C VAL A 123 -2.65 16.59 -23.54
N PRO A 124 -2.17 15.36 -23.81
CA PRO A 124 -3.05 14.34 -24.33
C PRO A 124 -4.10 13.96 -23.28
N TYR A 125 -5.34 13.80 -23.76
CA TYR A 125 -6.47 13.18 -23.05
C TYR A 125 -7.31 14.03 -22.11
N ARG A 126 -7.54 15.33 -22.37
CA ARG A 126 -8.50 16.12 -21.57
C ARG A 126 -9.89 15.48 -21.58
N ALA A 127 -10.36 14.99 -20.44
CA ALA A 127 -11.63 14.25 -20.35
C ALA A 127 -12.88 15.07 -20.75
N GLU A 128 -12.78 16.40 -20.77
CA GLU A 128 -13.83 17.30 -21.26
C GLU A 128 -14.16 17.06 -22.75
N ASP A 129 -13.21 16.57 -23.55
CA ASP A 129 -13.42 16.29 -24.98
C ASP A 129 -14.40 15.12 -25.23
N HIS A 130 -14.63 14.26 -24.23
CA HIS A 130 -15.60 13.17 -24.32
C HIS A 130 -17.03 13.57 -23.92
N LEU A 131 -17.21 14.64 -23.16
CA LEU A 131 -18.54 15.15 -22.80
C LEU A 131 -19.11 16.10 -23.87
N ALA A 132 -18.27 16.76 -24.66
CA ALA A 132 -18.71 17.55 -25.81
C ALA A 132 -19.11 16.70 -27.04
N LYS A 133 -18.85 15.39 -27.02
CA LYS A 133 -19.12 14.44 -28.12
C LYS A 133 -20.20 13.39 -27.82
N ARG A 134 -20.88 13.46 -26.67
CA ARG A 134 -21.98 12.55 -26.32
C ARG A 134 -23.27 13.31 -26.07
#